data_AF-A0A0W0Z2C5-F1
#
_entry.id   AF-A0A0W0Z2C5-F1
#
_cell.length_a   1.000
_cell.length_b   1.000
_cell.length_c   1.000
_cell.angle_alpha   90.00
_cell.angle_beta   90.00
_cell.angle_gamma   90.00
#
_symmetry.space_group_name_H-M   'P 1'
#
loop_
_entity.id
_entity.type
_entity.pdbx_description
1 polymer ?
#
loop_
_entity_poly.entity_id
_entity_poly.type
_entity_poly.pdbx_seq_one_letter_code
_entity_poly.pdbx_strand_id
1 'polypeptide(L)'
;MYHLNKYSNTLIIAYFAAFVAMQIESQSSIIEGLVGLPIIIFVVLWSERITNSLKDSRLLLEQTSFKRDIFLVSYSCLIAFIIALIFQVNNVDAKGWWPLVIILGGVYAIIGGLFFAAFALLLVNNHSFYTNIFATTFFLGYVVISLLPIYFNLTYFSQNQLFIYFIIILFTVHLLICLGYQLKKILNP
;
A
#
# COMPACT_ATOMS: atom_id res chain seq x y z
N MET A 1 9.67 -2.05 28.30
CA MET A 1 9.27 -2.90 27.15
C MET A 1 9.13 -2.03 25.93
N TYR A 2 9.81 -2.36 24.83
CA TYR A 2 9.68 -1.61 23.58
C TYR A 2 8.34 -1.99 22.95
N HIS A 3 7.41 -1.04 22.86
CA HIS A 3 6.12 -1.27 22.21
C HIS A 3 6.20 -0.74 20.77
N LEU A 4 6.23 -1.66 19.81
CA LEU A 4 6.10 -1.32 18.39
C LEU A 4 4.74 -0.66 18.12
N ASN A 5 4.71 0.25 17.15
CA ASN A 5 3.48 0.91 16.75
C ASN A 5 2.51 -0.06 16.05
N LYS A 6 1.25 0.38 15.87
CA LYS A 6 0.19 -0.45 15.27
C LYS A 6 0.52 -0.88 13.83
N TYR A 7 1.09 0.00 13.01
CA TYR A 7 1.49 -0.32 11.63
C TYR A 7 2.59 -1.39 11.60
N SER A 8 3.63 -1.24 12.43
CA SER A 8 4.68 -2.25 12.58
C SER A 8 4.10 -3.62 12.95
N ASN A 9 3.27 -3.67 14.00
CA ASN A 9 2.68 -4.93 14.47
C ASN A 9 1.80 -5.58 13.39
N THR A 10 0.93 -4.81 12.75
CA THR A 10 0.05 -5.32 11.68
C THR A 10 0.86 -5.86 10.50
N LEU A 11 1.89 -5.14 10.05
CA LEU A 11 2.73 -5.57 8.94
C LEU A 11 3.52 -6.85 9.26
N ILE A 12 4.08 -6.94 10.46
CA ILE A 12 4.81 -8.13 10.92
C ILE A 12 3.87 -9.34 10.96
N ILE A 13 2.69 -9.20 11.57
CA ILE A 13 1.70 -10.29 11.66
C ILE A 13 1.26 -10.73 10.26
N ALA A 14 0.94 -9.79 9.38
CA ALA A 14 0.53 -10.11 8.01
C ALA A 14 1.64 -10.79 7.22
N TYR A 15 2.89 -10.33 7.35
CA TYR A 15 4.03 -10.96 6.70
C TYR A 15 4.27 -12.40 7.20
N PHE A 16 4.21 -12.63 8.52
CA PHE A 16 4.33 -14.00 9.05
C PHE A 16 3.18 -14.90 8.59
N ALA A 17 1.95 -14.38 8.54
CA ALA A 17 0.82 -15.13 8.00
C ALA A 17 1.03 -15.48 6.52
N ALA A 18 1.49 -14.55 5.70
CA ALA A 18 1.82 -14.80 4.30
C ALA A 18 2.99 -15.77 4.14
N PHE A 19 4.03 -15.66 4.97
CA PHE A 19 5.15 -16.59 5.01
C PHE A 19 4.67 -18.01 5.25
N VAL A 20 3.86 -18.23 6.30
CA VAL A 20 3.33 -19.56 6.63
C VAL A 20 2.43 -20.07 5.49
N ALA A 21 1.51 -19.24 5.02
CA ALA A 21 0.58 -19.57 3.94
C ALA A 21 1.31 -20.00 2.66
N MET A 22 2.41 -19.32 2.31
CA MET A 22 3.20 -19.62 1.13
C MET A 22 4.12 -20.83 1.29
N GLN A 23 4.56 -21.14 2.51
CA GLN A 23 5.44 -22.29 2.77
C GLN A 23 4.68 -23.61 2.96
N ILE A 24 3.38 -23.56 3.31
CA ILE A 24 2.56 -24.76 3.39
C ILE A 24 2.54 -25.45 2.03
N GLU A 25 3.00 -26.71 1.98
CA GLU A 25 3.06 -27.54 0.77
C GLU A 25 3.91 -26.93 -0.37
N SER A 26 4.81 -26.00 -0.03
CA SER A 26 5.78 -25.47 -0.99
C SER A 26 7.01 -26.37 -1.09
N GLN A 27 7.59 -26.44 -2.29
CA GLN A 27 8.91 -27.05 -2.52
C GLN A 27 10.06 -26.03 -2.35
N SER A 28 9.75 -24.74 -2.14
CA SER A 28 10.73 -23.67 -1.94
C SER A 28 11.47 -23.82 -0.62
N SER A 29 12.73 -23.40 -0.56
CA SER A 29 13.45 -23.35 0.71
C SER A 29 12.88 -22.27 1.65
N ILE A 30 12.98 -22.49 2.96
CA ILE A 30 12.64 -21.47 3.99
C ILE A 30 13.46 -20.19 3.78
N ILE A 31 14.71 -20.33 3.30
CA ILE A 31 15.66 -19.24 3.05
C ILE A 31 15.13 -18.29 1.97
N GLU A 32 14.52 -18.82 0.90
CA GLU A 32 13.90 -18.00 -0.15
C GLU A 32 12.82 -17.08 0.42
N GLY A 33 12.05 -17.56 1.40
CA GLY A 33 11.04 -16.74 2.07
C GLY A 33 11.61 -15.52 2.80
N LEU A 34 12.83 -15.63 3.31
CA LEU A 34 13.52 -14.54 4.03
C LEU A 34 14.00 -13.42 3.08
N VAL A 35 14.05 -13.67 1.77
CA VAL A 35 14.46 -12.65 0.77
C VAL A 35 13.53 -11.44 0.79
N GLY A 36 12.25 -11.61 1.17
CA GLY A 36 11.29 -10.51 1.33
C GLY A 36 11.46 -9.70 2.62
N LEU A 37 12.24 -10.16 3.61
CA LEU A 37 12.37 -9.48 4.91
C LEU A 37 12.95 -8.05 4.83
N PRO A 38 13.97 -7.73 4.00
CA PRO A 38 14.58 -6.41 3.99
C PRO A 38 13.59 -5.28 3.73
N ILE A 39 12.64 -5.47 2.81
CA ILE A 39 11.61 -4.44 2.54
C ILE A 39 10.62 -4.32 3.68
N ILE A 40 10.27 -5.42 4.35
CA ILE A 40 9.40 -5.41 5.54
C ILE A 40 10.07 -4.67 6.69
N ILE A 41 11.34 -4.99 6.98
CA ILE A 41 12.14 -4.32 8.01
C ILE A 41 12.24 -2.82 7.71
N PHE A 42 12.51 -2.46 6.45
CA PHE A 42 12.54 -1.07 6.02
C PHE A 42 11.22 -0.34 6.34
N VAL A 43 10.07 -0.91 5.98
CA VAL A 43 8.77 -0.28 6.21
C VAL A 43 8.41 -0.25 7.70
N VAL A 44 8.77 -1.27 8.48
CA VAL A 44 8.64 -1.26 9.94
C VAL A 44 9.42 -0.08 10.54
N LEU A 45 10.70 0.05 10.22
CA LEU A 45 11.54 1.16 10.71
C LEU A 45 11.01 2.52 10.26
N TRP A 46 10.52 2.61 9.02
CA TRP A 46 9.91 3.82 8.52
C TRP A 46 8.63 4.20 9.29
N SER A 47 7.78 3.21 9.61
CA SER A 47 6.55 3.45 10.36
C SER A 47 6.82 3.94 11.79
N GLU A 48 7.87 3.43 12.45
CA GLU A 48 8.26 3.90 13.78
C GLU A 48 8.72 5.36 13.73
N ARG A 49 9.52 5.72 12.73
CA ARG A 49 9.98 7.10 12.52
C ARG A 49 8.82 8.06 12.24
N ILE A 50 7.88 7.66 11.38
CA ILE A 50 6.71 8.48 11.02
C ILE A 50 5.77 8.64 12.21
N THR A 51 5.45 7.57 12.93
CA THR A 51 4.52 7.61 14.06
C THR A 51 5.05 8.48 15.21
N ASN A 52 6.36 8.44 15.44
CA ASN A 52 6.99 9.34 16.42
C ASN A 52 6.94 10.79 15.94
N SER A 53 7.20 11.06 14.66
CA SER A 53 7.08 12.40 14.07
C SER A 53 5.65 12.97 14.09
N LEU A 54 4.62 12.12 14.09
CA LEU A 54 3.21 12.56 14.16
C LEU A 54 2.79 13.00 15.57
N LYS A 55 3.54 12.63 16.62
CA LYS A 55 3.27 13.04 17.99
C LYS A 55 3.75 14.46 18.31
N ASP A 56 4.77 14.96 17.59
CA ASP A 56 5.40 16.26 17.85
C ASP A 56 4.85 17.40 16.97
N SER A 57 3.84 18.09 17.51
CA SER A 57 3.43 19.51 17.32
C SER A 57 3.10 20.11 15.92
N ARG A 58 2.20 21.11 15.98
CA ARG A 58 1.51 21.84 14.89
C ARG A 58 2.38 22.65 13.91
N LEU A 59 3.70 22.80 14.13
CA LEU A 59 4.57 23.68 13.32
C LEU A 59 5.21 23.00 12.09
N LEU A 60 5.12 21.67 11.97
CA LEU A 60 5.69 20.87 10.88
C LEU A 60 4.65 20.43 9.81
N LEU A 61 3.52 21.12 9.70
CA LEU A 61 2.29 20.61 9.07
C LEU A 61 2.40 20.19 7.59
N GLU A 62 3.23 20.86 6.78
CA GLU A 62 3.39 20.57 5.33
C GLU A 62 4.44 19.48 5.04
N GLN A 63 5.62 19.56 5.65
CA GLN A 63 6.64 18.51 5.50
C GLN A 63 6.17 17.18 6.15
N THR A 64 5.32 17.26 7.18
CA THR A 64 4.68 16.07 7.75
C THR A 64 3.58 15.52 6.87
N SER A 65 2.79 16.33 6.15
CA SER A 65 1.75 15.82 5.26
C SER A 65 2.35 15.01 4.11
N PHE A 66 3.37 15.52 3.42
CA PHE A 66 3.99 14.79 2.31
C PHE A 66 4.56 13.44 2.77
N LYS A 67 5.38 13.44 3.83
CA LYS A 67 5.97 12.20 4.38
C LYS A 67 4.91 11.20 4.86
N ARG A 68 3.86 11.70 5.51
CA ARG A 68 2.72 10.91 5.96
C ARG A 68 1.97 10.31 4.78
N ASP A 69 1.74 11.08 3.72
CA ASP A 69 0.96 10.63 2.56
C ASP A 69 1.69 9.54 1.79
N ILE A 70 3.00 9.71 1.55
CA ILE A 70 3.82 8.65 0.99
C ILE A 70 3.70 7.40 1.86
N PHE A 71 3.93 7.55 3.17
CA PHE A 71 3.89 6.41 4.09
C PHE A 71 2.55 5.68 4.06
N LEU A 72 1.43 6.40 4.21
CA LEU A 72 0.09 5.79 4.31
C LEU A 72 -0.30 5.07 3.03
N VAL A 73 -0.07 5.67 1.87
CA VAL A 73 -0.41 5.05 0.57
C VAL A 73 0.51 3.86 0.29
N SER A 74 1.82 4.00 0.53
CA SER A 74 2.78 2.91 0.35
C SER A 74 2.48 1.74 1.29
N TYR A 75 2.23 2.03 2.56
CA TYR A 75 1.88 1.03 3.56
C TYR A 75 0.59 0.29 3.16
N SER A 76 -0.45 1.03 2.77
CA SER A 76 -1.74 0.46 2.40
C SER A 76 -1.65 -0.42 1.16
N CYS A 77 -0.82 -0.05 0.19
CA CYS A 77 -0.55 -0.87 -0.98
C CYS A 77 0.24 -2.14 -0.62
N LEU A 78 1.34 -2.02 0.12
CA LEU A 78 2.16 -3.15 0.53
C LEU A 78 1.39 -4.16 1.39
N ILE A 79 0.64 -3.69 2.39
CA ILE A 79 -0.15 -4.59 3.25
C ILE A 79 -1.24 -5.29 2.44
N ALA A 80 -1.83 -4.63 1.43
CA ALA A 80 -2.80 -5.25 0.54
C ALA A 80 -2.15 -6.37 -0.30
N PHE A 81 -0.94 -6.16 -0.84
CA PHE A 81 -0.16 -7.19 -1.54
C PHE A 81 0.08 -8.41 -0.64
N ILE A 82 0.54 -8.19 0.58
CA ILE A 82 0.83 -9.27 1.55
C ILE A 82 -0.44 -10.02 1.90
N ILE A 83 -1.55 -9.32 2.16
CA ILE A 83 -2.83 -9.95 2.47
C ILE A 83 -3.35 -10.77 1.29
N ALA A 84 -3.24 -10.26 0.06
CA ALA A 84 -3.64 -11.02 -1.12
C ALA A 84 -2.84 -12.32 -1.28
N LEU A 85 -1.55 -12.31 -0.95
CA LEU A 85 -0.74 -13.54 -0.95
C LEU A 85 -1.33 -14.58 0.01
N ILE A 86 -1.80 -14.20 1.20
CA ILE A 86 -2.42 -15.15 2.14
C ILE A 86 -3.59 -15.92 1.50
N PHE A 87 -4.29 -15.33 0.53
CA PHE A 87 -5.41 -15.97 -0.17
C PHE A 87 -5.01 -16.74 -1.44
N GLN A 88 -3.73 -16.72 -1.82
CA GLN A 88 -3.20 -17.38 -3.01
C GLN A 88 -2.46 -18.69 -2.68
N VAL A 89 -2.80 -19.35 -1.57
CA VAL A 89 -2.14 -20.60 -1.10
C VAL A 89 -2.14 -21.72 -2.13
N ASN A 90 -3.17 -21.79 -2.98
CA ASN A 90 -3.27 -22.83 -4.00
C ASN A 90 -2.59 -22.45 -5.33
N ASN A 91 -2.03 -21.26 -5.42
CA ASN A 91 -1.38 -20.76 -6.63
C ASN A 91 0.11 -21.11 -6.61
N VAL A 92 0.50 -22.04 -7.49
CA VAL A 92 1.89 -22.53 -7.60
C VAL A 92 2.86 -21.42 -7.98
N ASP A 93 2.47 -20.53 -8.88
CA ASP A 93 3.30 -19.39 -9.29
C ASP A 93 3.48 -18.41 -8.13
N ALA A 94 2.41 -18.13 -7.37
CA ALA A 94 2.53 -17.30 -6.18
C ALA A 94 3.50 -17.92 -5.16
N LYS A 95 3.40 -19.23 -4.90
CA LYS A 95 4.31 -19.94 -3.98
C LYS A 95 5.77 -19.93 -4.42
N GLY A 96 6.05 -19.95 -5.72
CA GLY A 96 7.42 -19.89 -6.23
C GLY A 96 8.02 -18.47 -6.18
N TRP A 97 7.20 -17.43 -6.33
CA TRP A 97 7.68 -16.07 -6.57
C TRP A 97 7.30 -15.05 -5.48
N TRP A 98 6.57 -15.46 -4.44
CA TRP A 98 6.04 -14.54 -3.42
C TRP A 98 7.09 -13.63 -2.75
N PRO A 99 8.35 -14.03 -2.47
CA PRO A 99 9.31 -13.11 -1.85
C PRO A 99 9.66 -11.98 -2.81
N LEU A 100 9.80 -12.29 -4.10
CA LEU A 100 10.03 -11.29 -5.14
C LEU A 100 8.80 -10.40 -5.34
N VAL A 101 7.59 -10.98 -5.29
CA VAL A 101 6.33 -10.21 -5.35
C VAL A 101 6.24 -9.20 -4.20
N ILE A 102 6.66 -9.56 -2.98
CA ILE A 102 6.70 -8.61 -1.85
C ILE A 102 7.71 -7.48 -2.10
N ILE A 103 8.89 -7.79 -2.62
CA ILE A 103 9.90 -6.76 -2.94
C ILE A 103 9.39 -5.82 -4.02
N LEU A 104 8.96 -6.35 -5.15
CA LEU A 104 8.45 -5.56 -6.28
C LEU A 104 7.20 -4.77 -5.86
N GLY A 105 6.27 -5.41 -5.17
CA GLY A 105 5.08 -4.78 -4.61
C GLY A 105 5.43 -3.64 -3.65
N GLY A 106 6.44 -3.81 -2.80
CA GLY A 106 6.95 -2.75 -1.93
C GLY A 106 7.56 -1.58 -2.70
N VAL A 107 8.37 -1.85 -3.74
CA VAL A 107 8.92 -0.79 -4.60
C VAL A 107 7.81 -0.03 -5.34
N TYR A 108 6.87 -0.74 -5.95
CA TYR A 108 5.72 -0.11 -6.63
C TYR A 108 4.84 0.66 -5.65
N ALA A 109 4.64 0.17 -4.43
CA ALA A 109 3.91 0.85 -3.38
C ALA A 109 4.58 2.19 -3.02
N ILE A 110 5.90 2.21 -2.86
CA ILE A 110 6.68 3.43 -2.58
C ILE A 110 6.56 4.43 -3.73
N ILE A 111 6.71 3.95 -4.98
CA ILE A 111 6.57 4.80 -6.17
C ILE A 111 5.16 5.38 -6.25
N GLY A 112 4.12 4.57 -6.07
CA GLY A 112 2.73 5.01 -6.07
C GLY A 112 2.42 6.00 -4.95
N GLY A 113 2.93 5.77 -3.75
CA GLY A 113 2.83 6.70 -2.63
C GLY A 113 3.53 8.03 -2.91
N LEU A 114 4.69 8.00 -3.56
CA LEU A 114 5.41 9.20 -3.99
C LEU A 114 4.62 10.00 -5.04
N PHE A 115 4.07 9.33 -6.05
CA PHE A 115 3.20 9.99 -7.03
C PHE A 115 1.98 10.62 -6.38
N PHE A 116 1.29 9.88 -5.50
CA PHE A 116 0.15 10.41 -4.76
C PHE A 116 0.54 11.65 -3.96
N ALA A 117 1.59 11.56 -3.14
CA ALA A 117 2.00 12.66 -2.29
C ALA A 117 2.44 13.89 -3.10
N ALA A 118 3.11 13.69 -4.25
CA ALA A 118 3.52 14.76 -5.14
C ALA A 118 2.32 15.53 -5.71
N PHE A 119 1.28 14.83 -6.18
CA PHE A 119 0.06 15.48 -6.65
C PHE A 119 -0.74 16.10 -5.50
N ALA A 120 -0.72 15.50 -4.32
CA ALA A 120 -1.40 16.02 -3.15
C ALA A 120 -0.81 17.35 -2.64
N LEU A 121 0.41 17.73 -3.06
CA LEU A 121 0.96 19.09 -2.82
C LEU A 121 0.14 20.20 -3.50
N LEU A 122 -0.72 19.87 -4.48
CA LEU A 122 -1.63 20.82 -5.11
C LEU A 122 -2.85 21.16 -4.23
N LEU A 123 -3.10 20.38 -3.17
CA LEU A 123 -4.14 20.63 -2.18
C LEU A 123 -3.64 21.59 -1.09
N VAL A 124 -4.55 22.29 -0.41
CA VAL A 124 -4.20 23.13 0.75
C VAL A 124 -3.75 22.26 1.93
N ASN A 125 -2.92 22.87 2.79
CA ASN A 125 -2.40 22.31 4.03
C ASN A 125 -3.46 21.53 4.80
N ASN A 126 -3.11 20.26 5.10
CA ASN A 126 -3.88 19.29 5.89
C ASN A 126 -5.06 18.60 5.18
N HIS A 127 -4.75 17.84 4.13
CA HIS A 127 -5.65 16.86 3.48
C HIS A 127 -5.55 15.44 4.07
N SER A 128 -5.30 15.32 5.38
CA SER A 128 -5.15 14.02 6.08
C SER A 128 -6.32 13.07 5.89
N PHE A 129 -7.54 13.61 5.98
CA PHE A 129 -8.76 12.85 5.77
C PHE A 129 -8.85 12.28 4.35
N TYR A 130 -8.49 13.09 3.36
CA TYR A 130 -8.49 12.68 1.95
C TYR A 130 -7.46 11.56 1.70
N THR A 131 -6.24 11.71 2.20
CA THR A 131 -5.21 10.66 2.11
C THR A 131 -5.70 9.36 2.75
N ASN A 132 -6.32 9.42 3.93
CA ASN A 132 -6.85 8.23 4.60
C ASN A 132 -7.94 7.55 3.76
N ILE A 133 -8.84 8.31 3.14
CA ILE A 133 -9.86 7.75 2.23
C ILE A 133 -9.20 7.08 1.04
N PHE A 134 -8.24 7.74 0.39
CA PHE A 134 -7.55 7.20 -0.77
C PHE A 134 -6.81 5.91 -0.41
N ALA A 135 -6.02 5.93 0.66
CA ALA A 135 -5.27 4.79 1.16
C ALA A 135 -6.18 3.60 1.53
N THR A 136 -7.30 3.86 2.21
CA THR A 136 -8.30 2.85 2.56
C THR A 136 -8.97 2.26 1.31
N THR A 137 -9.34 3.12 0.35
CA THR A 137 -9.96 2.71 -0.91
C THR A 137 -9.00 1.85 -1.72
N PHE A 138 -7.73 2.24 -1.78
CA PHE A 138 -6.68 1.47 -2.44
C PHE A 138 -6.57 0.09 -1.81
N PHE A 139 -6.42 0.03 -0.49
CA PHE A 139 -6.30 -1.22 0.26
C PHE A 139 -7.49 -2.16 0.01
N LEU A 140 -8.72 -1.66 0.25
CA LEU A 140 -9.92 -2.46 0.08
C LEU A 140 -10.14 -2.87 -1.38
N GLY A 141 -9.94 -1.95 -2.32
CA GLY A 141 -10.09 -2.22 -3.74
C GLY A 141 -9.14 -3.33 -4.21
N TYR A 142 -7.88 -3.29 -3.77
CA TYR A 142 -6.91 -4.35 -4.08
C TYR A 142 -7.30 -5.71 -3.51
N VAL A 143 -7.69 -5.76 -2.24
CA VAL A 143 -8.13 -7.01 -1.58
C VAL A 143 -9.36 -7.57 -2.28
N VAL A 144 -10.35 -6.73 -2.59
CA VAL A 144 -11.57 -7.15 -3.30
C VAL A 144 -11.26 -7.69 -4.69
N ILE A 145 -10.45 -6.98 -5.48
CA ILE A 145 -10.04 -7.44 -6.82
C ILE A 145 -9.26 -8.76 -6.75
N SER A 146 -8.46 -8.94 -5.69
CA SER A 146 -7.67 -10.16 -5.50
C SER A 146 -8.51 -11.38 -5.12
N LEU A 147 -9.64 -11.16 -4.45
CA LEU A 147 -10.59 -12.21 -4.07
C LEU A 147 -11.65 -12.46 -5.13
N LEU A 148 -11.88 -11.51 -6.04
CA LEU A 148 -12.94 -11.58 -7.04
C LEU A 148 -12.93 -12.86 -7.90
N PRO A 149 -11.77 -13.34 -8.41
CA PRO A 149 -11.71 -14.55 -9.23
C PRO A 149 -12.13 -15.82 -8.49
N ILE A 150 -12.08 -15.82 -7.15
CA ILE A 150 -12.52 -16.96 -6.33
C ILE A 150 -14.06 -17.10 -6.40
N TYR A 151 -14.78 -15.99 -6.55
CA TYR A 151 -16.24 -15.94 -6.44
C TYR A 151 -16.94 -15.64 -7.77
N PHE A 152 -16.26 -14.98 -8.72
CA PHE A 152 -16.83 -14.53 -9.97
C PHE A 152 -15.91 -14.86 -11.15
N ASN A 153 -16.45 -15.58 -12.14
CA ASN A 153 -15.75 -15.84 -13.40
C ASN A 153 -15.92 -14.66 -14.36
N LEU A 154 -14.98 -13.71 -14.34
CA LEU A 154 -14.97 -12.58 -15.27
C LEU A 154 -14.30 -12.99 -16.58
N THR A 155 -15.09 -13.58 -17.49
CA THR A 155 -14.63 -14.17 -18.76
C THR A 155 -13.84 -13.20 -19.66
N TYR A 156 -14.05 -11.89 -19.51
CA TYR A 156 -13.50 -10.86 -20.38
C TYR A 156 -12.35 -10.04 -19.78
N PHE A 157 -12.11 -10.15 -18.47
CA PHE A 157 -11.08 -9.36 -17.81
C PHE A 157 -10.20 -10.25 -16.93
N SER A 158 -8.90 -10.24 -17.21
CA SER A 158 -7.95 -10.87 -16.30
C SER A 158 -7.83 -10.04 -15.01
N GLN A 159 -7.51 -10.70 -13.90
CA GLN A 159 -7.32 -10.05 -12.59
C GLN A 159 -6.31 -8.89 -12.67
N ASN A 160 -5.24 -9.06 -13.45
CA ASN A 160 -4.23 -8.03 -13.68
C ASN A 160 -4.82 -6.81 -14.41
N GLN A 161 -5.68 -7.01 -15.41
CA GLN A 161 -6.34 -5.91 -16.11
C GLN A 161 -7.27 -5.14 -15.18
N LEU A 162 -8.08 -5.83 -14.37
CA LEU A 162 -8.96 -5.19 -13.39
C LEU A 162 -8.18 -4.35 -12.39
N PHE A 163 -7.06 -4.87 -11.89
CA PHE A 163 -6.18 -4.13 -10.99
C PHE A 163 -5.58 -2.89 -11.67
N ILE A 164 -5.09 -3.03 -12.90
CA ILE A 164 -4.53 -1.90 -13.67
C ILE A 164 -5.60 -0.83 -13.88
N TYR A 165 -6.81 -1.19 -14.31
CA TYR A 165 -7.90 -0.23 -14.50
C TYR A 165 -8.29 0.45 -13.19
N PHE A 166 -8.38 -0.31 -12.10
CA PHE A 166 -8.66 0.25 -10.77
C PHE A 166 -7.61 1.30 -10.37
N ILE A 167 -6.32 0.97 -10.51
CA ILE A 167 -5.21 1.91 -10.24
C ILE A 167 -5.33 3.16 -11.10
N ILE A 168 -5.51 3.01 -12.42
CA ILE A 168 -5.61 4.13 -13.36
C ILE A 168 -6.77 5.05 -13.00
N ILE A 169 -7.96 4.47 -12.74
CA ILE A 169 -9.15 5.23 -12.35
C ILE A 169 -8.89 5.97 -11.05
N LEU A 170 -8.35 5.28 -10.04
CA LEU A 170 -8.10 5.85 -8.72
C LEU A 170 -7.13 7.04 -8.78
N PHE A 171 -6.02 6.91 -9.52
CA PHE A 171 -5.06 8.00 -9.70
C PHE A 171 -5.58 9.12 -10.61
N THR A 172 -6.42 8.80 -11.60
CA THR A 172 -7.06 9.81 -12.45
C THR A 172 -8.05 10.64 -11.63
N VAL A 173 -8.89 10.00 -10.81
CA VAL A 173 -9.79 10.70 -9.88
C VAL A 173 -8.99 11.58 -8.93
N HIS A 174 -7.89 11.07 -8.37
CA HIS A 174 -7.00 11.87 -7.53
C HIS A 174 -6.46 13.11 -8.25
N LEU A 175 -5.92 12.95 -9.46
CA LEU A 175 -5.42 14.04 -10.27
C LEU A 175 -6.51 15.09 -10.56
N LEU A 176 -7.71 14.65 -10.95
CA LEU A 176 -8.84 15.53 -11.23
C LEU A 176 -9.26 16.34 -10.00
N ILE A 177 -9.28 15.73 -8.81
CA ILE A 177 -9.56 16.43 -7.55
C ILE A 177 -8.50 17.49 -7.28
N CYS A 178 -7.21 17.14 -7.42
CA CYS A 178 -6.11 18.07 -7.19
C CYS A 178 -6.14 19.25 -8.16
N LEU A 179 -6.36 19.00 -9.46
CA LEU A 179 -6.47 20.05 -10.48
C LEU A 179 -7.71 20.92 -10.27
N GLY A 180 -8.87 20.32 -9.99
CA GLY A 180 -10.10 21.05 -9.70
C GLY A 180 -9.97 21.97 -8.49
N TYR A 181 -9.24 21.52 -7.46
CA TYR A 181 -8.93 22.35 -6.30
C TYR A 181 -8.06 23.57 -6.65
N GLN A 182 -7.00 23.36 -7.44
CA GLN A 182 -6.13 24.42 -7.94
C GLN A 182 -6.90 25.45 -8.76
N LEU A 183 -7.74 24.99 -9.69
CA LEU A 183 -8.60 25.86 -10.51
C LEU A 183 -9.54 26.70 -9.64
N LYS A 184 -10.18 26.10 -8.63
CA LYS A 184 -11.06 26.84 -7.70
C LYS A 184 -10.30 27.93 -6.95
N LYS A 185 -9.06 27.67 -6.52
CA LYS A 185 -8.21 28.64 -5.83
C LYS A 185 -7.82 29.81 -6.75
N ILE A 186 -7.55 29.54 -8.02
CA ILE A 186 -7.24 30.58 -9.02
C ILE A 186 -8.48 31.45 -9.30
N LEU A 187 -9.66 30.83 -9.41
CA LEU A 187 -10.91 31.53 -9.74
C LEU A 187 -11.50 32.33 -8.57
N ASN A 188 -11.26 31.91 -7.32
CA ASN A 188 -11.69 32.57 -6.09
C ASN A 188 -10.50 32.76 -5.14
N PRO A 189 -9.63 33.77 -5.39
CA PRO A 189 -8.39 34.00 -4.65
C PRO A 189 -8.61 34.40 -3.18
#